data_AF-A0A3M1HI05-F1
#
_entry.id   AF-A0A3M1HI05-F1
#
_cell.length_a   1.000
_cell.length_b   1.000
_cell.length_c   1.000
_cell.angle_alpha   90.00
_cell.angle_beta   90.00
_cell.angle_gamma   90.00
#
_symmetry.space_group_name_H-M   'P 1'
#
loop_
_entity.id
_entity.type
_entity.pdbx_description
1 polymer ?
#
loop_
_entity_poly.entity_id
_entity_poly.type
_entity_poly.pdbx_seq_one_letter_code
_entity_poly.pdbx_strand_id
1 'polypeptide(L)'
;IEQHGPHCPCGSDDFNAIGLAEEVSKATGVMLLPCPMYGSHPAHHWGMPGNIPLRYETHIMMLEDIIKGATVAGYNKFIILSAHGQVSSTIVAVHKLGMQGIFTLSLHWYDFLRDQQNILETGMWHADEAETSMALYLYPDLVDMSKADKGGGTPLVDKRFIIGPGMPAGPGMMYHFEGTFARPEVRELKNGIIGDATLATVEKGEKMVKTVVGYIAELIEDIRSRYEPGVKPLETEPPEGTPWA
;
A
#
# COMPACT_ATOMS: atom_id res chain seq x y z
N ILE A 1 -5.58 -9.78 1.44
CA ILE A 1 -5.31 -11.09 2.13
C ILE A 1 -3.91 -11.64 1.82
N GLU A 2 -3.00 -11.46 2.78
CA GLU A 2 -1.64 -12.01 2.83
C GLU A 2 -1.25 -12.34 4.28
N GLN A 3 -0.54 -13.44 4.47
CA GLN A 3 0.00 -13.92 5.73
C GLN A 3 0.99 -12.92 6.34
N HIS A 4 0.68 -12.45 7.54
CA HIS A 4 1.42 -11.38 8.22
C HIS A 4 1.99 -11.85 9.57
N GLY A 5 2.79 -12.92 9.55
CA GLY A 5 3.26 -13.49 10.81
C GLY A 5 2.15 -14.20 11.61
N PRO A 6 2.50 -14.85 12.73
CA PRO A 6 1.52 -15.46 13.64
C PRO A 6 0.82 -14.43 14.56
N HIS A 7 1.30 -13.19 14.60
CA HIS A 7 0.82 -12.13 15.49
C HIS A 7 -0.23 -11.21 14.88
N CYS A 8 -0.27 -11.09 13.55
CA CYS A 8 -1.21 -10.23 12.83
C CYS A 8 -2.18 -11.05 11.94
N PRO A 9 -3.36 -10.49 11.61
CA PRO A 9 -4.33 -11.16 10.75
C PRO A 9 -3.83 -11.23 9.30
N CYS A 10 -4.29 -12.24 8.53
CA CYS A 10 -3.99 -12.29 7.09
C CYS A 10 -4.63 -11.13 6.29
N GLY A 11 -5.41 -10.25 6.91
CA GLY A 11 -5.95 -9.04 6.30
C GLY A 11 -5.18 -7.78 6.68
N SER A 12 -3.95 -7.89 7.20
CA SER A 12 -3.22 -6.74 7.75
C SER A 12 -3.02 -5.58 6.78
N ASP A 13 -2.70 -5.83 5.51
CA ASP A 13 -2.63 -4.77 4.50
C ASP A 13 -3.96 -4.03 4.39
N ASP A 14 -5.04 -4.79 4.27
CA ASP A 14 -6.37 -4.25 4.08
C ASP A 14 -6.79 -3.43 5.33
N PHE A 15 -6.54 -3.93 6.54
CA PHE A 15 -6.84 -3.22 7.78
C PHE A 15 -5.95 -1.99 7.99
N ASN A 16 -4.68 -2.04 7.60
CA ASN A 16 -3.78 -0.88 7.60
C ASN A 16 -4.29 0.19 6.64
N ALA A 17 -4.67 -0.19 5.42
CA ALA A 17 -5.21 0.72 4.43
C ALA A 17 -6.55 1.32 4.87
N ILE A 18 -7.48 0.50 5.39
CA ILE A 18 -8.78 0.95 5.91
C ILE A 18 -8.58 1.92 7.08
N GLY A 19 -7.82 1.53 8.10
CA GLY A 19 -7.61 2.37 9.29
C GLY A 19 -6.92 3.69 8.94
N LEU A 20 -5.92 3.66 8.06
CA LEU A 20 -5.28 4.88 7.56
C LEU A 20 -6.25 5.76 6.76
N ALA A 21 -7.06 5.16 5.88
CA ALA A 21 -8.05 5.88 5.10
C ALA A 21 -9.15 6.51 5.98
N GLU A 22 -9.56 5.82 7.05
CA GLU A 22 -10.50 6.35 8.05
C GLU A 22 -9.93 7.57 8.77
N GLU A 23 -8.66 7.55 9.17
CA GLU A 23 -7.99 8.71 9.77
C GLU A 23 -7.88 9.87 8.78
N VAL A 24 -7.55 9.60 7.50
CA VAL A 24 -7.57 10.61 6.43
C VAL A 24 -8.97 11.20 6.24
N SER A 25 -10.01 10.36 6.21
CA SER A 25 -11.40 10.79 6.09
C SER A 25 -11.83 11.65 7.27
N LYS A 26 -11.48 11.27 8.51
CA LYS A 26 -11.72 12.10 9.71
C LYS A 26 -11.04 13.46 9.62
N ALA A 27 -9.83 13.53 9.09
CA ALA A 27 -9.07 14.77 8.97
C ALA A 27 -9.56 15.71 7.85
N THR A 28 -10.09 15.16 6.75
CA THR A 28 -10.34 15.93 5.51
C THR A 28 -11.80 15.98 5.07
N GLY A 29 -12.63 15.05 5.55
CA GLY A 29 -14.02 14.87 5.14
C GLY A 29 -14.21 14.14 3.80
N VAL A 30 -13.16 13.55 3.22
CA VAL A 30 -13.29 12.76 1.98
C VAL A 30 -14.11 11.48 2.22
N MET A 31 -14.81 11.03 1.18
CA MET A 31 -15.55 9.77 1.21
C MET A 31 -14.63 8.58 0.98
N LEU A 32 -14.96 7.47 1.63
CA LEU A 32 -14.27 6.19 1.45
C LEU A 32 -15.15 5.23 0.68
N LEU A 33 -14.59 4.62 -0.35
CA LEU A 33 -15.18 3.44 -0.98
C LEU A 33 -14.80 2.20 -0.16
N PRO A 34 -15.64 1.14 -0.14
CA PRO A 34 -15.28 -0.12 0.49
C PRO A 34 -13.96 -0.67 -0.08
N CYS A 35 -13.05 -1.07 0.81
CA CYS A 35 -11.78 -1.66 0.42
C CYS A 35 -12.00 -3.06 -0.19
N PRO A 36 -11.48 -3.35 -1.39
CA PRO A 36 -11.42 -4.72 -1.88
C PRO A 36 -10.34 -5.47 -1.09
N MET A 37 -10.74 -6.45 -0.27
CA MET A 37 -9.84 -7.20 0.63
C MET A 37 -8.86 -8.15 -0.09
N TYR A 38 -8.52 -7.91 -1.35
CA TYR A 38 -7.74 -8.80 -2.19
C TYR A 38 -6.68 -8.03 -2.98
N GLY A 39 -5.45 -8.55 -2.98
CA GLY A 39 -4.32 -8.04 -3.74
C GLY A 39 -3.80 -9.03 -4.77
N SER A 40 -2.62 -8.75 -5.33
CA SER A 40 -1.90 -9.62 -6.25
C SER A 40 -0.47 -9.85 -5.76
N HIS A 41 0.08 -11.04 -6.02
CA HIS A 41 1.46 -11.39 -5.69
C HIS A 41 2.18 -12.12 -6.82
N PRO A 42 3.50 -11.89 -6.99
CA PRO A 42 4.34 -12.82 -7.73
C PRO A 42 4.41 -14.18 -7.01
N ALA A 43 4.76 -15.22 -7.77
CA ALA A 43 4.68 -16.62 -7.33
C ALA A 43 5.49 -16.97 -6.05
N HIS A 44 6.44 -16.13 -5.62
CA HIS A 44 7.25 -16.43 -4.44
C HIS A 44 6.51 -16.22 -3.11
N HIS A 45 5.38 -15.48 -3.07
CA HIS A 45 4.50 -15.40 -1.89
C HIS A 45 3.42 -16.50 -1.86
N TRP A 46 3.31 -17.30 -2.93
CA TRP A 46 2.21 -18.26 -3.06
C TRP A 46 2.45 -19.50 -2.20
N GLY A 47 1.35 -20.04 -1.65
CA GLY A 47 1.36 -21.25 -0.83
C GLY A 47 1.53 -21.01 0.67
N MET A 48 1.79 -19.78 1.10
CA MET A 48 1.74 -19.41 2.53
C MET A 48 0.33 -19.63 3.09
N PRO A 49 0.19 -20.19 4.30
CA PRO A 49 -1.12 -20.39 4.93
C PRO A 49 -1.90 -19.08 5.02
N GLY A 50 -3.12 -19.05 4.47
CA GLY A 50 -3.97 -17.87 4.47
C GLY A 50 -3.82 -16.95 3.25
N ASN A 51 -2.79 -17.09 2.41
CA ASN A 51 -2.64 -16.27 1.21
C ASN A 51 -3.69 -16.61 0.16
N ILE A 52 -4.41 -15.59 -0.32
CA ILE A 52 -5.40 -15.71 -1.40
C ILE A 52 -5.14 -14.59 -2.43
N PRO A 53 -4.02 -14.63 -3.16
CA PRO A 53 -3.72 -13.61 -4.17
C PRO A 53 -4.61 -13.78 -5.40
N LEU A 54 -5.02 -12.66 -5.97
CA LEU A 54 -5.60 -12.62 -7.31
C LEU A 54 -4.50 -12.63 -8.37
N ARG A 55 -4.88 -13.02 -9.59
CA ARG A 55 -4.03 -12.78 -10.76
C ARG A 55 -3.84 -11.28 -10.94
N TYR A 56 -2.66 -10.90 -11.44
CA TYR A 56 -2.28 -9.51 -11.69
C TYR A 56 -3.35 -8.76 -12.51
N GLU A 57 -3.82 -9.35 -13.60
CA GLU A 57 -4.85 -8.75 -14.45
C GLU A 57 -6.20 -8.62 -13.74
N THR A 58 -6.54 -9.58 -12.87
CA THR A 58 -7.81 -9.54 -12.12
C THR A 58 -7.80 -8.42 -11.10
N HIS A 59 -6.68 -8.21 -10.39
CA HIS A 59 -6.54 -7.09 -9.46
C HIS A 59 -6.61 -5.74 -10.18
N ILE A 60 -5.90 -5.59 -11.30
CA ILE A 60 -5.96 -4.36 -12.13
C ILE A 60 -7.39 -4.08 -12.60
N MET A 61 -8.06 -5.08 -13.20
CA MET A 61 -9.42 -4.90 -13.71
C MET A 61 -10.42 -4.57 -12.59
N MET A 62 -10.26 -5.17 -11.41
CA MET A 62 -11.09 -4.85 -10.24
C MET A 62 -10.95 -3.38 -9.84
N LEU A 63 -9.71 -2.85 -9.76
CA LEU A 63 -9.47 -1.44 -9.46
C LEU A 63 -10.05 -0.53 -10.55
N GLU A 64 -9.86 -0.88 -11.83
CA GLU A 64 -10.46 -0.15 -12.95
C GLU A 64 -12.00 -0.11 -12.85
N ASP A 65 -12.64 -1.24 -12.58
CA ASP A 65 -14.10 -1.36 -12.52
C ASP A 65 -14.69 -0.56 -11.35
N ILE A 66 -14.03 -0.57 -10.18
CA ILE A 66 -14.45 0.23 -9.02
C ILE A 66 -14.41 1.71 -9.36
N ILE A 67 -13.30 2.20 -9.93
CA ILE A 67 -13.14 3.62 -10.25
C ILE A 67 -14.07 4.06 -11.39
N LYS A 68 -14.22 3.25 -12.44
CA LYS A 68 -15.16 3.54 -13.55
C LYS A 68 -16.60 3.55 -13.06
N GLY A 69 -16.98 2.58 -12.23
CA GLY A 69 -18.30 2.54 -11.60
C GLY A 69 -18.58 3.76 -10.73
N ALA A 70 -17.61 4.16 -9.90
CA ALA A 70 -17.69 5.38 -9.10
C ALA A 70 -17.77 6.65 -9.97
N THR A 71 -17.09 6.66 -11.13
CA THR A 71 -17.17 7.76 -12.09
C THR A 71 -18.59 7.90 -12.65
N VAL A 72 -19.25 6.79 -12.98
CA VAL A 72 -20.67 6.79 -13.41
C VAL A 72 -21.60 7.31 -12.31
N ALA A 73 -21.28 7.04 -11.05
CA ALA A 73 -22.03 7.54 -9.89
C ALA A 73 -21.83 9.05 -9.63
N GLY A 74 -20.92 9.72 -10.35
CA GLY A 74 -20.68 11.17 -10.27
C GLY A 74 -19.42 11.59 -9.52
N TYR A 75 -18.62 10.63 -9.00
CA TYR A 75 -17.30 10.94 -8.43
C TYR A 75 -16.30 11.24 -9.55
N ASN A 76 -15.32 12.11 -9.30
CA ASN A 76 -14.42 12.56 -10.37
C ASN A 76 -12.96 12.79 -9.98
N LYS A 77 -12.61 12.49 -8.73
CA LYS A 77 -11.26 12.61 -8.19
C LYS A 77 -11.02 11.42 -7.28
N PHE A 78 -10.00 10.62 -7.59
CA PHE A 78 -9.76 9.36 -6.91
C PHE A 78 -8.32 9.27 -6.39
N ILE A 79 -8.18 8.71 -5.21
CA ILE A 79 -6.90 8.30 -4.63
C ILE A 79 -7.06 6.83 -4.25
N ILE A 80 -6.23 5.97 -4.84
CA ILE A 80 -6.06 4.58 -4.41
C ILE A 80 -4.97 4.60 -3.34
N LEU A 81 -5.35 4.36 -2.08
CA LEU A 81 -4.42 4.22 -0.97
C LEU A 81 -4.17 2.73 -0.72
N SER A 82 -2.95 2.28 -1.00
CA SER A 82 -2.53 0.90 -0.79
C SER A 82 -1.60 0.78 0.42
N ALA A 83 -1.84 -0.23 1.25
CA ALA A 83 -0.89 -0.66 2.26
C ALA A 83 0.00 -1.83 1.80
N HIS A 84 -0.28 -2.36 0.62
CA HIS A 84 0.34 -3.57 0.09
C HIS A 84 1.55 -3.28 -0.81
N GLY A 85 2.61 -4.09 -0.70
CA GLY A 85 3.90 -3.92 -1.37
C GLY A 85 3.89 -3.99 -2.91
N GLN A 86 2.88 -4.59 -3.54
CA GLN A 86 2.84 -4.84 -4.98
C GLN A 86 2.27 -3.66 -5.78
N VAL A 87 3.05 -2.57 -5.74
CA VAL A 87 2.83 -1.25 -6.38
C VAL A 87 2.53 -1.36 -7.89
N SER A 88 3.13 -2.30 -8.61
CA SER A 88 2.94 -2.42 -10.07
C SER A 88 1.47 -2.49 -10.50
N SER A 89 0.63 -3.18 -9.73
CA SER A 89 -0.78 -3.35 -10.10
C SER A 89 -1.60 -2.06 -9.98
N THR A 90 -1.36 -1.26 -8.94
CA THR A 90 -2.05 0.03 -8.73
C THR A 90 -1.55 1.07 -9.73
N ILE A 91 -0.24 1.10 -10.03
CA ILE A 91 0.34 1.97 -11.07
C ILE A 91 -0.25 1.67 -12.45
N VAL A 92 -0.35 0.38 -12.84
CA VAL A 92 -0.92 0.01 -14.13
C VAL A 92 -2.41 0.38 -14.20
N ALA A 93 -3.17 0.16 -13.13
CA ALA A 93 -4.57 0.58 -13.08
C ALA A 93 -4.72 2.10 -13.27
N VAL A 94 -3.94 2.90 -12.53
CA VAL A 94 -3.94 4.37 -12.65
C VAL A 94 -3.53 4.83 -14.03
N HIS A 95 -2.52 4.20 -14.65
CA HIS A 95 -2.10 4.55 -16.00
C HIS A 95 -3.22 4.32 -17.02
N LYS A 96 -3.90 3.17 -16.96
CA LYS A 96 -5.03 2.85 -17.84
C LYS A 96 -6.23 3.77 -17.62
N LEU A 97 -6.53 4.13 -16.38
CA LEU A 97 -7.58 5.10 -16.04
C LEU A 97 -7.22 6.49 -16.58
N GLY A 98 -5.96 6.89 -16.47
CA GLY A 98 -5.43 8.14 -17.01
C GLY A 98 -5.53 8.21 -18.54
N MET A 99 -5.31 7.11 -19.26
CA MET A 99 -5.54 7.02 -20.71
C MET A 99 -7.00 7.32 -21.11
N GLN A 100 -7.95 7.07 -20.21
CA GLN A 100 -9.37 7.37 -20.38
C GLN A 100 -9.75 8.75 -19.81
N GLY A 101 -8.78 9.56 -19.38
CA GLY A 101 -9.02 10.87 -18.78
C GLY A 101 -9.62 10.84 -17.37
N ILE A 102 -9.53 9.71 -16.65
CA ILE A 102 -10.03 9.59 -15.28
C ILE A 102 -8.91 9.96 -14.30
N PHE A 103 -9.08 11.08 -13.58
CA PHE A 103 -8.12 11.54 -12.58
C PHE A 103 -8.06 10.58 -11.39
N THR A 104 -7.00 9.79 -11.33
CA THR A 104 -6.74 8.80 -10.27
C THR A 104 -5.27 8.88 -9.88
N LEU A 105 -4.98 8.92 -8.59
CA LEU A 105 -3.63 8.80 -8.06
C LEU A 105 -3.47 7.47 -7.34
N SER A 106 -2.28 6.88 -7.40
CA SER A 106 -1.90 5.74 -6.55
C SER A 106 -0.94 6.24 -5.49
N LEU A 107 -1.27 6.02 -4.22
CA LEU A 107 -0.43 6.33 -3.08
C LEU A 107 -0.19 5.06 -2.28
N HIS A 108 1.04 4.90 -1.79
CA HIS A 108 1.38 3.87 -0.83
C HIS A 108 1.81 4.54 0.47
N TRP A 109 1.33 4.05 1.61
CA TRP A 109 1.65 4.68 2.90
C TRP A 109 3.16 4.74 3.18
N TYR A 110 3.91 3.76 2.68
CA TYR A 110 5.37 3.71 2.81
C TYR A 110 6.14 4.68 1.91
N ASP A 111 5.47 5.39 0.99
CA ASP A 111 6.07 6.50 0.23
C ASP A 111 6.56 7.63 1.16
N PHE A 112 5.98 7.70 2.36
CA PHE A 112 6.23 8.72 3.39
C PHE A 112 7.12 8.20 4.54
N LEU A 113 7.40 6.89 4.60
CA LEU A 113 8.23 6.31 5.66
C LEU A 113 9.71 6.68 5.57
N ARG A 114 10.18 7.10 4.39
CA ARG A 114 11.53 7.66 4.22
C ARG A 114 11.80 8.87 5.10
N ASP A 115 10.75 9.61 5.46
CA ASP A 115 10.87 10.78 6.32
C ASP A 115 10.79 10.41 7.81
N GLN A 116 10.48 9.14 8.11
CA GLN A 116 10.21 8.60 9.44
C GLN A 116 11.32 7.65 9.96
N GLN A 117 12.52 7.71 9.36
CA GLN A 117 13.66 6.86 9.76
C GLN A 117 14.15 7.10 11.19
N ASN A 118 13.70 8.17 11.85
CA ASN A 118 13.98 8.44 13.25
C ASN A 118 12.95 7.82 14.22
N ILE A 119 11.90 7.17 13.69
CA ILE A 119 10.87 6.47 14.48
C ILE A 119 11.18 4.97 14.54
N LEU A 120 11.62 4.42 13.41
CA LEU A 120 11.85 3.01 13.23
C LEU A 120 13.31 2.65 13.50
N GLU A 121 13.55 1.49 14.11
CA GLU A 121 14.90 0.93 14.27
C GLU A 121 15.35 0.13 13.05
N THR A 122 14.40 -0.40 12.28
CA THR A 122 14.64 -1.22 11.09
C THR A 122 13.88 -0.69 9.87
N GLY A 123 14.35 -1.07 8.67
CA GLY A 123 13.65 -0.74 7.43
C GLY A 123 12.40 -1.60 7.24
N MET A 124 11.39 -1.05 6.56
CA MET A 124 10.13 -1.75 6.28
C MET A 124 10.30 -2.79 5.15
N TRP A 125 9.65 -3.93 5.28
CA TRP A 125 9.63 -5.11 4.43
C TRP A 125 8.28 -5.82 4.48
N HIS A 126 8.02 -6.65 5.50
CA HIS A 126 6.78 -7.44 5.60
C HIS A 126 6.52 -7.99 7.00
N ALA A 127 5.32 -7.71 7.53
CA ALA A 127 4.86 -8.05 8.88
C ALA A 127 5.85 -7.64 9.99
N ASP A 128 6.56 -6.54 9.77
CA ASP A 128 7.70 -6.13 10.57
C ASP A 128 7.35 -5.06 11.61
N GLU A 129 8.37 -4.38 12.12
CA GLU A 129 8.26 -3.28 13.07
C GLU A 129 7.25 -2.21 12.62
N ALA A 130 7.27 -1.78 11.37
CA ALA A 130 6.49 -0.64 10.89
C ALA A 130 5.02 -1.02 10.72
N GLU A 131 4.74 -2.12 10.02
CA GLU A 131 3.38 -2.61 9.79
C GLU A 131 2.71 -3.05 11.08
N THR A 132 3.45 -3.73 11.95
CA THR A 132 2.94 -4.16 13.25
C THR A 132 2.69 -2.96 14.17
N SER A 133 3.53 -1.92 14.11
CA SER A 133 3.29 -0.69 14.88
C SER A 133 2.02 0.01 14.42
N MET A 134 1.78 0.11 13.09
CA MET A 134 0.51 0.61 12.57
C MET A 134 -0.68 -0.22 13.06
N ALA A 135 -0.57 -1.55 12.98
CA ALA A 135 -1.61 -2.46 13.42
C ALA A 135 -1.96 -2.27 14.90
N LEU A 136 -0.96 -2.13 15.75
CA LEU A 136 -1.11 -1.87 17.19
C LEU A 136 -1.84 -0.55 17.48
N TYR A 137 -1.68 0.46 16.64
CA TYR A 137 -2.38 1.74 16.79
C TYR A 137 -3.80 1.72 16.22
N LEU A 138 -3.97 1.16 15.02
CA LEU A 138 -5.23 1.22 14.26
C LEU A 138 -6.26 0.15 14.72
N TYR A 139 -5.80 -1.06 15.04
CA TYR A 139 -6.68 -2.19 15.35
C TYR A 139 -6.04 -3.15 16.38
N PRO A 140 -5.68 -2.66 17.59
CA PRO A 140 -4.94 -3.43 18.59
C PRO A 140 -5.57 -4.78 18.96
N ASP A 141 -6.91 -4.87 18.94
CA ASP A 141 -7.65 -6.08 19.32
C ASP A 141 -7.40 -7.28 18.38
N LEU A 142 -6.82 -7.07 17.20
CA LEU A 142 -6.49 -8.14 16.25
C LEU A 142 -5.00 -8.51 16.26
N VAL A 143 -4.17 -7.86 17.09
CA VAL A 143 -2.73 -8.09 17.15
C VAL A 143 -2.37 -8.78 18.47
N ASP A 144 -1.68 -9.92 18.36
CA ASP A 144 -1.18 -10.67 19.52
C ASP A 144 0.35 -10.62 19.57
N MET A 145 0.89 -9.59 20.24
CA MET A 145 2.34 -9.38 20.36
C MET A 145 3.06 -10.52 21.10
N SER A 146 2.36 -11.37 21.85
CA SER A 146 3.02 -12.55 22.45
C SER A 146 3.49 -13.57 21.40
N LYS A 147 2.99 -13.44 20.16
CA LYS A 147 3.39 -14.23 18.99
C LYS A 147 4.34 -13.49 18.05
N ALA A 148 4.60 -12.19 18.28
CA ALA A 148 5.48 -11.42 17.43
C ALA A 148 6.89 -12.03 17.46
N ASP A 149 7.53 -12.09 16.30
CA ASP A 149 8.82 -12.77 16.16
C ASP A 149 9.67 -12.05 15.10
N LYS A 150 10.94 -12.42 15.04
CA LYS A 150 11.86 -12.00 14.00
C LYS A 150 11.75 -12.92 12.79
N GLY A 151 11.67 -12.29 11.64
CA GLY A 151 11.64 -12.92 10.33
C GLY A 151 12.99 -12.91 9.61
N GLY A 152 12.95 -13.33 8.35
CA GLY A 152 14.12 -13.31 7.48
C GLY A 152 13.73 -13.39 6.02
N GLY A 153 14.71 -13.56 5.16
CA GLY A 153 14.49 -13.71 3.72
C GLY A 153 15.83 -13.78 3.00
N THR A 154 15.92 -14.65 2.00
CA THR A 154 17.13 -14.80 1.20
C THR A 154 16.95 -14.07 -0.13
N PRO A 155 17.64 -12.93 -0.34
CA PRO A 155 17.61 -12.26 -1.63
C PRO A 155 18.36 -13.09 -2.68
N LEU A 156 17.92 -13.00 -3.93
CA LEU A 156 18.53 -13.66 -5.09
C LEU A 156 19.61 -12.80 -5.75
N VAL A 157 19.75 -11.56 -5.32
CA VAL A 157 20.81 -10.63 -5.74
C VAL A 157 21.45 -9.98 -4.52
N ASP A 158 22.60 -9.36 -4.71
CA ASP A 158 23.29 -8.64 -3.62
C ASP A 158 22.39 -7.54 -3.05
N LYS A 159 22.27 -7.49 -1.71
CA LYS A 159 21.45 -6.52 -0.98
C LYS A 159 21.80 -5.07 -1.31
N ARG A 160 23.02 -4.78 -1.77
CA ARG A 160 23.42 -3.43 -2.19
C ARG A 160 22.59 -2.87 -3.35
N PHE A 161 21.93 -3.72 -4.13
CA PHE A 161 21.09 -3.32 -5.26
C PHE A 161 19.61 -3.17 -4.90
N ILE A 162 19.23 -3.56 -3.68
CA ILE A 162 17.84 -3.65 -3.22
C ILE A 162 17.55 -2.49 -2.26
N ILE A 163 16.36 -1.89 -2.37
CA ILE A 163 15.88 -0.82 -1.47
C ILE A 163 14.56 -1.26 -0.83
N GLY A 164 14.47 -1.32 0.49
CA GLY A 164 13.17 -1.61 1.13
C GLY A 164 12.18 -0.46 0.94
N PRO A 165 10.86 -0.71 0.94
CA PRO A 165 9.86 0.35 1.07
C PRO A 165 10.21 1.31 2.22
N GLY A 166 10.11 2.61 1.98
CA GLY A 166 10.46 3.63 2.97
C GLY A 166 11.95 3.78 3.30
N MET A 167 12.87 3.02 2.70
CA MET A 167 14.31 3.20 2.95
C MET A 167 14.91 4.35 2.11
N PRO A 168 15.94 5.05 2.61
CA PRO A 168 16.68 6.03 1.81
C PRO A 168 17.50 5.34 0.71
N ALA A 169 17.52 5.94 -0.49
CA ALA A 169 18.26 5.39 -1.61
C ALA A 169 19.79 5.56 -1.46
N GLY A 170 20.52 4.51 -1.81
CA GLY A 170 21.98 4.49 -1.88
C GLY A 170 22.51 4.32 -3.33
N PRO A 171 23.82 4.49 -3.54
CA PRO A 171 24.44 4.33 -4.86
C PRO A 171 24.16 2.94 -5.46
N GLY A 172 23.58 2.91 -6.66
CA GLY A 172 23.33 1.67 -7.41
C GLY A 172 22.09 0.87 -6.97
N MET A 173 21.32 1.35 -6.00
CA MET A 173 20.05 0.73 -5.63
C MET A 173 18.99 0.89 -6.74
N MET A 174 18.20 -0.15 -6.96
CA MET A 174 17.11 -0.16 -7.93
C MET A 174 15.83 0.37 -7.29
N TYR A 175 15.27 1.47 -7.78
CA TYR A 175 14.03 2.05 -7.24
C TYR A 175 12.77 1.22 -7.53
N HIS A 176 12.77 0.43 -8.60
CA HIS A 176 11.62 -0.38 -9.03
C HIS A 176 12.06 -1.83 -9.25
N PHE A 177 12.42 -2.51 -8.16
CA PHE A 177 12.73 -3.94 -8.18
C PHE A 177 11.48 -4.74 -7.79
N GLU A 178 10.58 -4.91 -8.75
CA GLU A 178 9.43 -5.81 -8.60
C GLU A 178 9.67 -7.10 -9.38
N GLY A 179 9.16 -8.22 -8.87
CA GLY A 179 9.31 -9.55 -9.49
C GLY A 179 10.05 -10.54 -8.60
N THR A 180 10.88 -11.41 -9.19
CA THR A 180 11.51 -12.53 -8.46
C THR A 180 12.89 -12.14 -7.93
N PHE A 181 12.92 -11.42 -6.81
CA PHE A 181 14.17 -11.03 -6.12
C PHE A 181 14.42 -11.81 -4.83
N ALA A 182 13.48 -12.67 -4.41
CA ALA A 182 13.58 -13.53 -3.25
C ALA A 182 13.13 -14.96 -3.58
N ARG A 183 13.52 -15.92 -2.74
CA ARG A 183 13.07 -17.31 -2.85
C ARG A 183 11.62 -17.46 -2.34
N PRO A 184 10.92 -18.54 -2.73
CA PRO A 184 9.55 -18.77 -2.27
C PRO A 184 9.44 -18.81 -0.75
N GLU A 185 8.62 -17.93 -0.18
CA GLU A 185 8.50 -17.73 1.27
C GLU A 185 8.05 -19.00 1.97
N VAL A 186 7.09 -19.72 1.39
CA VAL A 186 6.57 -20.99 1.93
C VAL A 186 7.66 -22.06 2.11
N ARG A 187 8.80 -21.93 1.43
CA ARG A 187 9.92 -22.87 1.53
C ARG A 187 10.99 -22.42 2.51
N GLU A 188 11.06 -21.14 2.86
CA GLU A 188 12.17 -20.58 3.64
C GLU A 188 11.73 -19.94 4.96
N LEU A 189 10.56 -19.30 4.98
CA LEU A 189 10.07 -18.58 6.14
C LEU A 189 9.32 -19.53 7.08
N LYS A 190 9.70 -19.49 8.35
CA LYS A 190 9.02 -20.28 9.40
C LYS A 190 7.74 -19.61 9.88
N ASN A 191 7.73 -18.29 9.91
CA ASN A 191 6.67 -17.46 10.49
C ASN A 191 6.01 -16.54 9.46
N GLY A 192 6.60 -16.35 8.27
CA GLY A 192 6.08 -15.45 7.24
C GLY A 192 6.38 -13.97 7.52
N ILE A 193 7.37 -13.68 8.37
CA ILE A 193 7.83 -12.31 8.65
C ILE A 193 9.11 -12.08 7.85
N ILE A 194 9.27 -10.87 7.29
CA ILE A 194 10.55 -10.38 6.74
C ILE A 194 10.86 -9.07 7.49
N GLY A 195 11.66 -9.15 8.54
CA GLY A 195 11.92 -8.01 9.43
C GLY A 195 11.88 -8.41 10.90
N ASP A 196 11.61 -7.46 11.80
CA ASP A 196 11.56 -7.70 13.24
C ASP A 196 10.30 -7.10 13.87
N ALA A 197 9.24 -7.90 13.98
CA ALA A 197 7.97 -7.45 14.56
C ALA A 197 8.09 -7.16 16.06
N THR A 198 9.08 -7.72 16.76
CA THR A 198 9.23 -7.60 18.21
C THR A 198 9.54 -6.16 18.67
N LEU A 199 9.97 -5.32 17.74
CA LEU A 199 10.30 -3.91 17.96
C LEU A 199 9.08 -2.99 17.86
N ALA A 200 7.94 -3.51 17.44
CA ALA A 200 6.75 -2.71 17.19
C ALA A 200 6.13 -2.16 18.49
N THR A 201 5.69 -0.90 18.45
CA THR A 201 4.96 -0.27 19.57
C THR A 201 3.81 0.59 19.07
N VAL A 202 2.82 0.81 19.96
CA VAL A 202 1.66 1.67 19.67
C VAL A 202 2.12 3.10 19.38
N GLU A 203 3.11 3.61 20.12
CA GLU A 203 3.60 4.98 19.99
C GLU A 203 4.27 5.23 18.63
N LYS A 204 5.01 4.24 18.11
CA LYS A 204 5.56 4.29 16.76
C LYS A 204 4.44 4.33 15.72
N GLY A 205 3.43 3.48 15.90
CA GLY A 205 2.23 3.43 15.06
C GLY A 205 1.51 4.76 15.00
N GLU A 206 1.19 5.33 16.16
CA GLU A 206 0.52 6.63 16.28
C GLU A 206 1.29 7.72 15.55
N LYS A 207 2.61 7.81 15.79
CA LYS A 207 3.44 8.86 15.19
C LYS A 207 3.52 8.70 13.68
N MET A 208 3.73 7.49 13.16
CA MET A 208 3.76 7.24 11.72
C MET A 208 2.41 7.54 11.07
N VAL A 209 1.31 7.00 11.61
CA VAL A 209 -0.03 7.19 11.04
C VAL A 209 -0.39 8.67 11.00
N LYS A 210 -0.17 9.42 12.10
CA LYS A 210 -0.44 10.86 12.12
C LYS A 210 0.37 11.64 11.09
N THR A 211 1.65 11.30 10.91
CA THR A 211 2.49 11.94 9.89
C THR A 211 1.98 11.64 8.48
N VAL A 212 1.69 10.37 8.17
CA VAL A 212 1.18 9.96 6.85
C VAL A 212 -0.16 10.62 6.54
N VAL A 213 -1.08 10.64 7.52
CA VAL A 213 -2.37 11.34 7.41
C VAL A 213 -2.16 12.82 7.11
N GLY A 214 -1.19 13.47 7.77
CA GLY A 214 -0.83 14.87 7.51
C GLY A 214 -0.44 15.11 6.06
N TYR A 215 0.47 14.31 5.50
CA TYR A 215 0.90 14.46 4.11
C TYR A 215 -0.22 14.18 3.10
N ILE A 216 -1.04 13.16 3.35
CA ILE A 216 -2.19 12.86 2.48
C ILE A 216 -3.24 13.99 2.56
N ALA A 217 -3.46 14.56 3.75
CA ALA A 217 -4.36 15.69 3.91
C ALA A 217 -3.87 16.94 3.16
N GLU A 218 -2.57 17.24 3.22
CA GLU A 218 -1.97 18.32 2.43
C GLU A 218 -2.17 18.12 0.93
N LEU A 219 -1.99 16.89 0.42
CA LEU A 219 -2.25 16.55 -0.98
C LEU A 219 -3.73 16.73 -1.35
N ILE A 220 -4.65 16.28 -0.49
CA ILE A 220 -6.09 16.44 -0.72
C ILE A 220 -6.46 17.93 -0.78
N GLU A 221 -5.93 18.75 0.11
CA GLU A 221 -6.20 20.19 0.12
C GLU A 221 -5.57 20.91 -1.08
N ASP A 222 -4.37 20.50 -1.55
CA ASP A 222 -3.81 21.00 -2.82
C ASP A 222 -4.77 20.71 -3.98
N ILE A 223 -5.26 19.46 -4.09
CA ILE A 223 -6.22 19.08 -5.14
C ILE A 223 -7.50 19.92 -5.06
N ARG A 224 -8.06 20.13 -3.85
CA ARG A 224 -9.28 20.93 -3.66
C ARG A 224 -9.08 22.40 -4.01
N SER A 225 -7.91 22.96 -3.67
CA SER A 225 -7.56 24.36 -3.97
C SER A 225 -7.46 24.63 -5.48
N ARG A 226 -7.15 23.58 -6.27
CA ARG A 226 -7.09 23.63 -7.73
C ARG A 226 -8.42 23.30 -8.39
N TYR A 227 -9.19 22.40 -7.78
CA TYR A 227 -10.41 21.85 -8.35
C TYR A 227 -11.52 21.72 -7.31
N GLU A 228 -12.50 22.62 -7.37
CA GLU A 228 -13.68 22.61 -6.51
C GLU A 228 -14.45 21.28 -6.58
N PRO A 229 -15.26 20.95 -5.56
CA PRO A 229 -16.19 19.82 -5.63
C PRO A 229 -17.05 19.88 -6.90
N GLY A 230 -17.14 18.76 -7.63
CA GLY A 230 -17.85 18.69 -8.91
C GLY A 230 -17.03 19.11 -10.14
N VAL A 231 -15.91 19.82 -9.99
CA VAL A 231 -15.02 20.17 -11.10
C VAL A 231 -14.03 19.03 -11.36
N LYS A 232 -13.95 18.58 -12.62
CA LYS A 232 -13.00 17.55 -13.06
C LYS A 232 -11.61 18.17 -13.25
N PRO A 233 -10.53 17.55 -12.76
CA PRO A 233 -9.17 18.03 -13.04
C PRO A 233 -8.78 18.05 -14.52
N LEU A 234 -9.40 17.17 -15.31
CA LEU A 234 -9.25 17.10 -16.76
C LEU A 234 -10.55 17.62 -17.38
N GLU A 235 -10.50 18.83 -17.96
CA GLU A 235 -11.66 19.49 -18.57
C GLU A 235 -11.99 18.96 -19.97
N THR A 236 -11.01 18.34 -20.65
CA THR A 236 -11.17 17.87 -22.02
C THR A 236 -11.33 16.36 -22.04
N GLU A 237 -12.28 15.87 -22.84
CA GLU A 237 -12.23 14.50 -23.34
C GLU A 237 -10.82 14.21 -23.89
N PRO A 238 -10.36 12.95 -23.88
CA PRO A 238 -9.10 12.59 -24.51
C PRO A 238 -9.03 13.22 -25.91
N PRO A 239 -7.85 13.70 -26.36
CA PRO A 239 -7.72 14.35 -27.66
C PRO A 239 -8.48 13.62 -28.77
N GLU A 240 -9.18 14.34 -29.63
CA GLU A 240 -9.99 13.74 -30.69
C GLU A 240 -9.16 12.72 -31.50
N GLY A 241 -9.68 11.49 -31.64
CA GLY A 241 -8.97 10.39 -32.29
C GLY A 241 -8.01 9.58 -31.39
N THR A 242 -8.04 9.79 -30.06
CA THR A 242 -7.33 8.92 -29.11
C THR A 242 -7.94 7.51 -29.18
N PRO A 243 -7.19 6.49 -29.65
CA PRO A 243 -7.65 5.12 -29.47
C PRO A 243 -7.74 4.87 -27.96
N TRP A 244 -8.73 4.10 -27.51
CA TRP A 244 -8.93 3.72 -26.10
C TRP A 244 -9.64 4.74 -25.18
N ALA A 245 -10.25 5.80 -25.74
CA ALA A 245 -11.25 6.64 -25.07
C ALA A 245 -12.64 5.97 -25.03
#